data_AF-A0A973GB43-F1
#
_entry.id   AF-A0A973GB43-F1
#
_cell.length_a   1.000
_cell.length_b   1.000
_cell.length_c   1.000
_cell.angle_alpha   90.00
_cell.angle_beta   90.00
_cell.angle_gamma   90.00
#
_symmetry.space_group_name_H-M   'P 1'
#
loop_
_entity.id
_entity.type
_entity.pdbx_description
1 polymer ?
#
loop_
_entity_poly.entity_id
_entity_poly.type
_entity_poly.pdbx_seq_one_letter_code
_entity_poly.pdbx_strand_id
1 'polypeptide(L)'
;MPDLGSSAPGADGPPGAHPETGPPVDVVDAPAARVHSSGDLLGAVLAVGLVAAVMLLAVFAHDTTVGVAQDVQGFAALVRRILVVPVALFENVVTILVPVAVLAELTVRRLGRQVLEAAVAALLAFLLCLGLVAALRAVGSPELVRGLSVLRTQGWVLSVPSTLAALSGLLTAAGPRGRRRTVAWSWNLVWVSLGVVLVTGQVSLPGSAVALLVGRVAGLGVRYVSGVQSERAYGDTLVDGIRRVGLAPIALVRVDDPADRAAPRRYDLRTAEGRRYSVTVLDGDRQAIGGLSRFWRSLRLRGIEGRSFVSLRQAAERAALMTYAAQAAGVRAPGLVGVAEAEDSMLLVQEHTGGAVPLDEVG
;
A
#
# COMPACT_ATOMS: atom_id res chain seq x y z
N MET A 1 -42.30 48.03 29.16
CA MET A 1 -42.37 46.61 28.77
C MET A 1 -42.64 46.54 27.28
N PRO A 2 -42.07 45.57 26.54
CA PRO A 2 -40.72 45.76 25.99
C PRO A 2 -40.61 45.39 24.49
N ASP A 3 -39.42 45.68 23.94
CA ASP A 3 -38.56 44.73 23.21
C ASP A 3 -38.55 44.57 21.68
N LEU A 4 -37.31 44.35 21.24
CA LEU A 4 -36.80 43.65 20.05
C LEU A 4 -36.70 44.39 18.71
N GLY A 5 -35.57 45.09 18.57
CA GLY A 5 -34.90 45.26 17.29
C GLY A 5 -34.41 43.91 16.75
N SER A 6 -34.93 43.55 15.59
CA SER A 6 -34.49 42.43 14.75
C SER A 6 -33.68 43.03 13.59
N SER A 7 -32.38 42.76 13.58
CA SER A 7 -31.55 42.93 12.40
C SER A 7 -30.43 41.89 12.42
N ALA A 8 -30.68 40.79 11.73
CA ALA A 8 -29.62 39.91 11.23
C ALA A 8 -28.83 40.64 10.14
N PRO A 9 -27.52 40.36 10.03
CA PRO A 9 -26.98 40.14 8.70
C PRO A 9 -26.10 38.90 8.61
N GLY A 10 -26.43 38.07 7.60
CA GLY A 10 -25.50 37.64 6.56
C GLY A 10 -24.24 36.90 7.00
N ALA A 11 -24.35 35.57 7.02
CA ALA A 11 -23.22 34.69 6.82
C ALA A 11 -22.72 34.83 5.37
N ASP A 12 -21.47 35.26 5.19
CA ASP A 12 -20.64 34.95 4.02
C ASP A 12 -19.16 35.17 4.39
N GLY A 13 -18.54 34.11 4.91
CA GLY A 13 -17.08 33.97 5.04
C GLY A 13 -16.62 32.79 4.19
N PRO A 14 -15.46 32.86 3.52
CA PRO A 14 -15.07 31.90 2.49
C PRO A 14 -14.82 30.49 3.06
N PRO A 15 -15.15 29.41 2.31
CA PRO A 15 -14.93 28.04 2.76
C PRO A 15 -13.45 27.68 2.59
N GLY A 16 -12.67 27.79 3.68
CA GLY A 16 -11.25 27.42 3.66
C GLY A 16 -10.46 27.57 4.95
N ALA A 17 -11.07 27.88 6.09
CA ALA A 17 -10.36 27.91 7.35
C ALA A 17 -10.22 26.49 7.91
N HIS A 18 -8.98 25.98 7.94
CA HIS A 18 -8.61 24.87 8.81
C HIS A 18 -9.06 25.18 10.24
N PRO A 19 -9.64 24.22 10.98
CA PRO A 19 -10.09 24.46 12.35
C PRO A 19 -8.90 24.94 13.18
N GLU A 20 -9.17 25.98 13.96
CA GLU A 20 -8.22 26.72 14.78
C GLU A 20 -7.20 25.81 15.47
N THR A 21 -5.93 26.07 15.20
CA THR A 21 -4.82 25.51 15.96
C THR A 21 -4.97 25.93 17.41
N GLY A 22 -5.42 25.02 18.27
CA GLY A 22 -5.36 25.20 19.73
C GLY A 22 -3.92 25.52 20.20
N PRO A 23 -3.74 25.91 21.47
CA PRO A 23 -2.46 26.40 21.99
C PRO A 23 -1.28 25.46 21.66
N PRO A 24 -0.06 26.02 21.47
CA PRO A 24 1.11 25.25 21.08
C PRO A 24 1.37 24.13 22.09
N VAL A 25 1.49 22.91 21.58
CA VAL A 25 1.75 21.71 22.37
C VAL A 25 3.25 21.42 22.32
N ASP A 26 3.89 21.23 23.46
CA ASP A 26 5.30 20.83 23.51
C ASP A 26 5.42 19.34 23.20
N VAL A 27 5.85 19.02 21.97
CA VAL A 27 6.02 17.64 21.50
C VAL A 27 7.50 17.31 21.45
N VAL A 28 7.95 16.51 22.43
CA VAL A 28 9.32 15.97 22.47
C VAL A 28 9.29 14.60 21.80
N ASP A 29 9.37 14.61 20.47
CA ASP A 29 9.51 13.41 19.64
C ASP A 29 10.59 13.63 18.58
N ALA A 30 11.33 12.57 18.25
CA ALA A 30 12.28 12.59 17.16
C ALA A 30 11.55 12.16 15.87
N PRO A 31 11.31 13.05 14.89
CA PRO A 31 10.66 12.66 13.65
C PRO A 31 11.49 11.56 12.99
N ALA A 32 10.84 10.47 12.60
CA ALA A 32 11.55 9.36 11.98
C ALA A 32 12.18 9.79 10.65
N ALA A 33 13.51 9.68 10.56
CA ALA A 33 14.21 9.62 9.30
C ALA A 33 13.56 8.55 8.40
N ARG A 34 13.63 8.70 7.08
CA ARG A 34 13.06 7.71 6.12
C ARG A 34 13.53 6.30 6.48
N VAL A 35 12.58 5.37 6.59
CA VAL A 35 12.83 3.98 6.98
C VAL A 35 12.56 3.06 5.81
N HIS A 36 13.36 2.01 5.69
CA HIS A 36 13.12 0.92 4.76
C HIS A 36 11.83 0.17 5.17
N SER A 37 10.78 0.26 4.36
CA SER A 37 9.50 -0.41 4.66
C SER A 37 9.63 -1.92 4.46
N SER A 38 9.55 -2.70 5.54
CA SER A 38 9.57 -4.16 5.46
C SER A 38 8.39 -4.73 4.66
N GLY A 39 7.27 -3.99 4.58
CA GLY A 39 6.13 -4.34 3.74
C GLY A 39 6.47 -4.30 2.24
N ASP A 40 7.26 -3.33 1.80
CA ASP A 40 7.69 -3.22 0.40
C ASP A 40 8.68 -4.35 0.05
N LEU A 41 9.60 -4.71 0.97
CA LEU A 41 10.48 -5.87 0.81
C LEU A 41 9.71 -7.18 0.73
N LEU A 42 8.77 -7.40 1.65
CA LEU A 42 7.93 -8.59 1.66
C LEU A 42 7.10 -8.68 0.37
N GLY A 43 6.51 -7.57 -0.07
CA GLY A 43 5.80 -7.50 -1.33
C GLY A 43 6.68 -7.84 -2.53
N ALA A 44 7.94 -7.38 -2.55
CA ALA A 44 8.90 -7.71 -3.59
C ALA A 44 9.24 -9.20 -3.60
N VAL A 45 9.52 -9.80 -2.43
CA VAL A 45 9.80 -11.24 -2.30
C VAL A 45 8.60 -12.08 -2.76
N LEU A 46 7.38 -11.72 -2.35
CA LEU A 46 6.17 -12.40 -2.80
C LEU A 46 5.95 -12.25 -4.31
N ALA A 47 6.23 -11.08 -4.88
CA ALA A 47 6.14 -10.87 -6.32
C ALA A 47 7.17 -11.72 -7.08
N VAL A 48 8.41 -11.86 -6.60
CA VAL A 48 9.41 -12.78 -7.17
C VAL A 48 8.92 -14.23 -7.10
N GLY A 49 8.39 -14.65 -5.95
CA GLY A 49 7.79 -15.97 -5.79
C GLY A 49 6.64 -16.22 -6.76
N LEU A 50 5.79 -15.21 -7.00
CA LEU A 50 4.69 -15.31 -7.95
C LEU A 50 5.18 -15.32 -9.41
N VAL A 51 6.25 -14.61 -9.76
CA VAL A 51 6.90 -14.73 -11.08
C VAL A 51 7.33 -16.18 -11.31
N ALA A 52 8.02 -16.79 -10.34
CA ALA A 52 8.42 -18.19 -10.42
C ALA A 52 7.22 -19.13 -10.53
N ALA A 53 6.16 -18.91 -9.74
CA ALA A 53 4.94 -19.71 -9.80
C ALA A 53 4.23 -19.61 -11.16
N VAL A 54 4.14 -18.41 -11.74
CA VAL A 54 3.55 -18.22 -13.09
C VAL A 54 4.41 -18.89 -14.15
N MET A 55 5.74 -18.81 -14.06
CA MET A 55 6.63 -19.52 -14.98
C MET A 55 6.49 -21.04 -14.86
N LEU A 56 6.39 -21.58 -13.65
CA LEU A 56 6.12 -23.01 -13.43
C LEU A 56 4.76 -23.41 -14.02
N LEU A 57 3.72 -22.61 -13.76
CA LEU A 57 2.39 -22.86 -14.33
C LEU A 57 2.41 -22.79 -15.86
N ALA A 58 3.21 -21.91 -16.46
CA ALA A 58 3.40 -21.85 -17.91
C ALA A 58 4.04 -23.14 -18.47
N VAL A 59 4.88 -23.84 -17.70
CA VAL A 59 5.43 -25.15 -18.08
C VAL A 59 4.39 -26.26 -17.98
N PHE A 60 3.63 -26.32 -16.88
CA PHE A 60 2.74 -27.45 -16.60
C PHE A 60 1.32 -27.32 -17.19
N ALA A 61 0.83 -26.11 -17.41
CA ALA A 61 -0.53 -25.84 -17.87
C ALA A 61 -0.58 -25.30 -19.30
N HIS A 62 0.48 -25.52 -20.10
CA HIS A 62 0.57 -25.00 -21.47
C HIS A 62 -0.58 -25.48 -22.36
N ASP A 63 -0.93 -26.77 -22.30
CA ASP A 63 -2.01 -27.32 -23.13
C ASP A 63 -3.40 -26.76 -22.73
N THR A 64 -3.64 -26.54 -21.44
CA THR A 64 -4.90 -25.94 -20.95
C THR A 64 -4.99 -24.45 -21.32
N THR A 65 -3.88 -23.71 -21.20
CA THR A 65 -3.86 -22.27 -21.52
C THR A 65 -3.92 -22.01 -23.01
N VAL A 66 -3.31 -22.85 -23.85
CA VAL A 66 -3.48 -22.79 -25.30
C VAL A 66 -4.91 -23.14 -25.70
N GLY A 67 -5.53 -24.15 -25.08
CA GLY A 67 -6.93 -24.51 -25.34
C GLY A 67 -7.90 -23.35 -25.08
N VAL A 68 -7.79 -22.67 -23.93
CA VAL A 68 -8.61 -21.49 -23.61
C VAL A 68 -8.31 -20.32 -24.56
N ALA A 69 -7.04 -20.09 -24.90
CA ALA A 69 -6.67 -19.04 -25.84
C ALA A 69 -7.19 -19.30 -27.26
N GLN A 70 -7.23 -20.55 -27.71
CA GLN A 70 -7.74 -20.95 -29.01
C GLN A 70 -9.26 -20.83 -29.13
N ASP A 71 -10.00 -21.16 -28.06
CA ASP A 71 -11.46 -21.05 -28.01
C ASP A 71 -11.93 -19.60 -28.18
N VAL A 72 -11.23 -18.66 -27.54
CA VAL A 72 -11.47 -17.20 -27.71
C VAL A 72 -11.04 -16.71 -29.11
N GLN A 73 -10.05 -17.36 -29.74
CA GLN A 73 -9.53 -16.96 -31.06
C GLN A 73 -10.47 -17.27 -32.23
N GLY A 74 -11.35 -18.28 -32.10
CA GLY A 74 -12.34 -18.64 -33.13
C GLY A 74 -13.31 -17.51 -33.47
N PHE A 75 -13.71 -16.71 -32.47
CA PHE A 75 -14.55 -15.52 -32.64
C PHE A 75 -13.72 -14.26 -33.00
N ALA A 76 -12.46 -14.21 -32.58
CA ALA A 76 -11.59 -13.04 -32.74
C ALA A 76 -10.96 -12.90 -34.15
N ALA A 77 -11.04 -13.90 -35.03
CA ALA A 77 -10.44 -13.85 -36.36
C ALA A 77 -11.09 -12.78 -37.28
N LEU A 78 -12.43 -12.63 -37.21
CA LEU A 78 -13.17 -11.61 -37.96
C LEU A 78 -12.96 -10.21 -37.37
N VAL A 79 -12.97 -10.14 -36.04
CA VAL A 79 -12.81 -8.92 -35.23
C VAL A 79 -11.41 -8.32 -35.39
N ARG A 80 -10.36 -9.16 -35.47
CA ARG A 80 -8.96 -8.74 -35.65
C ARG A 80 -8.77 -7.82 -36.85
N ARG A 81 -9.39 -8.12 -37.98
CA ARG A 81 -9.13 -7.40 -39.24
C ARG A 81 -9.55 -5.93 -39.18
N ILE A 82 -10.52 -5.60 -38.32
CA ILE A 82 -11.04 -4.23 -38.14
C ILE A 82 -10.41 -3.57 -36.90
N LEU A 83 -10.14 -4.34 -35.83
CA LEU A 83 -9.66 -3.81 -34.56
C LEU A 83 -8.13 -3.67 -34.44
N VAL A 84 -7.31 -4.17 -35.37
CA VAL A 84 -5.84 -4.01 -35.26
C VAL A 84 -5.43 -2.54 -35.10
N VAL A 85 -5.95 -1.65 -35.95
CA VAL A 85 -5.56 -0.23 -35.93
C VAL A 85 -6.11 0.50 -34.69
N PRO A 86 -7.41 0.43 -34.36
CA PRO A 86 -7.93 1.05 -33.14
C PRO A 86 -7.26 0.54 -31.85
N VAL A 87 -6.97 -0.76 -31.77
CA VAL A 87 -6.32 -1.35 -30.59
C VAL A 87 -4.88 -0.89 -30.46
N ALA A 88 -4.11 -0.89 -31.55
CA ALA A 88 -2.74 -0.40 -31.52
C ALA A 88 -2.69 1.10 -31.17
N LEU A 89 -3.63 1.90 -31.68
CA LEU A 89 -3.75 3.32 -31.31
C LEU A 89 -4.07 3.46 -29.82
N PHE A 90 -5.03 2.71 -29.30
CA PHE A 90 -5.39 2.73 -27.89
C PHE A 90 -4.19 2.34 -27.02
N GLU A 91 -3.50 1.25 -27.34
CA GLU A 91 -2.32 0.79 -26.61
C GLU A 91 -1.21 1.84 -26.60
N ASN A 92 -0.92 2.47 -27.74
CA ASN A 92 0.08 3.55 -27.82
C ASN A 92 -0.34 4.77 -27.00
N VAL A 93 -1.62 5.15 -27.04
CA VAL A 93 -2.16 6.23 -26.23
C VAL A 93 -1.98 5.90 -24.75
N VAL A 94 -2.37 4.71 -24.29
CA VAL A 94 -2.19 4.31 -22.88
C VAL A 94 -0.71 4.31 -22.48
N THR A 95 0.16 3.78 -23.33
CA THR A 95 1.60 3.68 -23.09
C THR A 95 2.27 5.05 -22.92
N ILE A 96 1.80 6.07 -23.64
CA ILE A 96 2.34 7.43 -23.54
C ILE A 96 1.62 8.24 -22.46
N LEU A 97 0.29 8.19 -22.44
CA LEU A 97 -0.55 9.02 -21.57
C LEU A 97 -0.38 8.65 -20.09
N VAL A 98 -0.27 7.35 -19.75
CA VAL A 98 -0.16 6.92 -18.34
C VAL A 98 1.11 7.46 -17.66
N PRO A 99 2.33 7.25 -18.20
CA PRO A 99 3.53 7.81 -17.60
C PRO A 99 3.49 9.33 -17.54
N VAL A 100 3.07 9.99 -18.63
CA VAL A 100 3.02 11.45 -18.70
C VAL A 100 2.06 12.02 -17.66
N ALA A 101 0.84 11.49 -17.55
CA ALA A 101 -0.15 11.96 -16.59
C ALA A 101 0.34 11.80 -15.13
N VAL A 102 0.93 10.66 -14.80
CA VAL A 102 1.44 10.38 -13.45
C VAL A 102 2.64 11.25 -13.11
N LEU A 103 3.63 11.36 -14.02
CA LEU A 103 4.81 12.18 -13.81
C LEU A 103 4.47 13.67 -13.79
N ALA A 104 3.54 14.13 -14.64
CA ALA A 104 3.04 15.50 -14.62
C ALA A 104 2.35 15.83 -13.29
N GLU A 105 1.47 14.95 -12.78
CA GLU A 105 0.86 15.17 -11.47
C GLU A 105 1.91 15.23 -10.35
N LEU A 106 2.89 14.32 -10.36
CA LEU A 106 3.98 14.31 -9.37
C LEU A 106 4.82 15.60 -9.43
N THR A 107 5.07 16.10 -10.64
CA THR A 107 5.83 17.33 -10.88
C THR A 107 5.04 18.57 -10.43
N VAL A 108 3.76 18.68 -10.79
CA VAL A 108 2.87 19.78 -10.38
C VAL A 108 2.74 19.85 -8.86
N ARG A 109 2.69 18.70 -8.18
CA ARG A 109 2.67 18.62 -6.71
C ARG A 109 4.03 18.87 -6.05
N ARG A 110 5.07 19.23 -6.82
CA ARG A 110 6.45 19.50 -6.36
C ARG A 110 7.12 18.31 -5.64
N LEU A 111 6.77 17.08 -6.03
CA LEU A 111 7.31 15.85 -5.45
C LEU A 111 8.47 15.30 -6.29
N GLY A 112 9.49 16.12 -6.53
CA GLY A 112 10.59 15.81 -7.47
C GLY A 112 11.30 14.48 -7.20
N ARG A 113 11.43 14.08 -5.92
CA ARG A 113 12.00 12.78 -5.58
C ARG A 113 11.12 11.59 -6.00
N GLN A 114 9.79 11.71 -5.88
CA GLN A 114 8.88 10.65 -6.33
C GLN A 114 8.82 10.57 -7.87
N VAL A 115 9.01 11.69 -8.58
CA VAL A 115 9.19 11.69 -10.04
C VAL A 115 10.41 10.84 -10.39
N LEU A 116 11.55 11.06 -9.72
CA LEU A 116 12.76 10.28 -9.96
C LEU A 116 12.59 8.81 -9.57
N GLU A 117 12.02 8.50 -8.41
CA GLU A 117 11.74 7.13 -7.96
C GLU A 117 10.84 6.38 -8.96
N ALA A 118 9.77 7.02 -9.45
CA ALA A 118 8.88 6.44 -10.44
C ALA A 118 9.57 6.22 -11.80
N ALA A 119 10.38 7.17 -12.27
CA ALA A 119 11.13 7.06 -13.51
C ALA A 119 12.20 5.95 -13.43
N VAL A 120 12.95 5.88 -12.33
CA VAL A 120 13.94 4.82 -12.08
C VAL A 120 13.26 3.47 -11.99
N ALA A 121 12.12 3.36 -11.33
CA ALA A 121 11.35 2.11 -11.26
C ALA A 121 10.86 1.64 -12.64
N ALA A 122 10.39 2.56 -13.48
CA ALA A 122 9.97 2.26 -14.84
C ALA A 122 11.13 1.72 -15.68
N LEU A 123 12.28 2.41 -15.64
CA LEU A 123 13.48 2.03 -16.36
C LEU A 123 14.03 0.68 -15.87
N LEU A 124 14.13 0.50 -14.55
CA LEU A 124 14.60 -0.74 -13.95
C LEU A 124 13.68 -1.91 -14.32
N ALA A 125 12.35 -1.72 -14.26
CA ALA A 125 11.39 -2.74 -14.68
C ALA A 125 11.54 -3.12 -16.16
N PHE A 126 11.72 -2.13 -17.03
CA PHE A 126 11.94 -2.35 -18.46
C PHE A 126 13.21 -3.18 -18.70
N LEU A 127 14.33 -2.79 -18.08
CA LEU A 127 15.62 -3.48 -18.22
C LEU A 127 15.59 -4.89 -17.61
N LEU A 128 14.97 -5.08 -16.44
CA LEU A 128 14.79 -6.40 -15.84
C LEU A 128 13.95 -7.31 -16.73
N CYS A 129 12.89 -6.78 -17.34
CA CYS A 129 12.05 -7.54 -18.26
C CYS A 129 12.83 -7.94 -19.53
N LEU A 130 13.64 -7.03 -20.09
CA LEU A 130 14.51 -7.35 -21.23
C LEU A 130 15.54 -8.42 -20.87
N GLY A 131 16.19 -8.29 -19.71
CA GLY A 131 17.13 -9.29 -19.20
C GLY A 131 16.47 -10.65 -19.00
N LEU A 132 15.25 -10.67 -18.46
CA LEU A 132 14.46 -11.90 -18.29
C LEU A 132 14.14 -12.54 -19.66
N VAL A 133 13.69 -11.76 -20.63
CA VAL A 133 13.42 -12.26 -21.99
C VAL A 133 14.68 -12.80 -22.66
N ALA A 134 15.82 -12.13 -22.49
CA ALA A 134 17.10 -12.60 -23.00
C ALA A 134 17.52 -13.92 -22.32
N ALA A 135 17.37 -14.02 -21.00
CA ALA A 135 17.66 -15.25 -20.25
C ALA A 135 16.74 -16.41 -20.66
N LEU A 136 15.44 -16.16 -20.85
CA LEU A 136 14.48 -17.15 -21.32
C LEU A 136 14.82 -17.65 -22.73
N ARG A 137 15.29 -16.78 -23.62
CA ARG A 137 15.74 -17.19 -24.97
C ARG A 137 17.03 -18.01 -24.95
N ALA A 138 17.93 -17.71 -24.01
CA ALA A 138 19.24 -18.36 -23.95
C ALA A 138 19.19 -19.71 -23.22
N VAL A 139 18.42 -19.82 -22.13
CA VAL A 139 18.47 -20.98 -21.21
C VAL A 139 17.08 -21.52 -20.86
N GLY A 140 16.00 -20.88 -21.31
CA GLY A 140 14.64 -21.34 -21.04
C GLY A 140 14.34 -22.69 -21.69
N SER A 141 13.61 -23.56 -20.99
CA SER A 141 13.12 -24.81 -21.59
C SER A 141 12.14 -24.51 -22.73
N PRO A 142 12.07 -25.37 -23.76
CA PRO A 142 11.15 -25.17 -24.88
C PRO A 142 9.71 -24.97 -24.41
N GLU A 143 9.28 -25.70 -23.38
CA GLU A 143 7.90 -25.63 -22.90
C GLU A 143 7.61 -24.34 -22.13
N LEU A 144 8.60 -23.83 -21.38
CA LEU A 144 8.46 -22.52 -20.74
C LEU A 144 8.38 -21.40 -21.78
N VAL A 145 9.27 -21.43 -22.78
CA VAL A 145 9.27 -20.44 -23.86
C VAL A 145 7.96 -20.50 -24.63
N ARG A 146 7.44 -21.71 -24.88
CA ARG A 146 6.16 -21.92 -25.55
C ARG A 146 4.98 -21.41 -24.71
N GLY A 147 4.97 -21.69 -23.41
CA GLY A 147 3.99 -21.17 -22.43
C GLY A 147 3.90 -19.66 -22.40
N LEU A 148 5.03 -18.97 -22.55
CA LEU A 148 5.10 -17.51 -22.57
C LEU A 148 4.97 -16.91 -23.98
N SER A 149 4.81 -17.74 -25.00
CA SER A 149 4.72 -17.30 -26.39
C SER A 149 3.28 -17.14 -26.87
N VAL A 150 3.10 -16.35 -27.93
CA VAL A 150 1.84 -16.19 -28.64
C VAL A 150 2.02 -16.60 -30.09
N LEU A 151 1.01 -17.25 -30.67
CA LEU A 151 1.03 -17.67 -32.06
C LEU A 151 0.81 -16.46 -32.98
N ARG A 152 1.82 -16.13 -33.79
CA ARG A 152 1.76 -15.10 -34.84
C ARG A 152 1.79 -15.78 -36.21
N THR A 153 1.57 -15.00 -37.27
CA THR A 153 1.59 -15.49 -38.67
C THR A 153 2.90 -16.18 -39.07
N GLN A 154 4.02 -15.82 -38.43
CA GLN A 154 5.36 -16.35 -38.72
C GLN A 154 5.81 -17.43 -37.71
N GLY A 155 4.91 -17.88 -36.82
CA GLY A 155 5.20 -18.87 -35.78
C GLY A 155 5.06 -18.34 -34.35
N TRP A 156 5.52 -19.12 -33.39
CA TRP A 156 5.46 -18.78 -31.96
C TRP A 156 6.49 -17.71 -31.62
N VAL A 157 6.03 -16.63 -30.99
CA VAL A 157 6.89 -15.52 -30.57
C VAL A 157 6.75 -15.32 -29.06
N LEU A 158 7.87 -15.38 -28.34
CA LEU A 158 7.92 -15.11 -26.89
C LEU A 158 7.37 -13.70 -26.60
N SER A 159 6.35 -13.62 -25.75
CA SER A 159 5.60 -12.39 -25.50
C SER A 159 5.57 -12.05 -24.02
N VAL A 160 6.58 -11.30 -23.57
CA VAL A 160 6.65 -10.73 -22.22
C VAL A 160 6.79 -9.21 -22.39
N PRO A 161 5.69 -8.43 -22.37
CA PRO A 161 5.71 -7.02 -22.76
C PRO A 161 6.51 -6.16 -21.78
N SER A 162 7.69 -5.69 -22.19
CA SER A 162 8.57 -4.86 -21.34
C SER A 162 7.98 -3.48 -21.05
N THR A 163 7.17 -2.94 -21.96
CA THR A 163 6.40 -1.71 -21.74
C THR A 163 5.41 -1.86 -20.59
N LEU A 164 4.70 -2.99 -20.51
CA LEU A 164 3.80 -3.29 -19.41
C LEU A 164 4.54 -3.43 -18.07
N ALA A 165 5.74 -4.03 -18.09
CA ALA A 165 6.60 -4.07 -16.90
C ALA A 165 7.00 -2.66 -16.45
N ALA A 166 7.40 -1.79 -17.38
CA ALA A 166 7.73 -0.39 -17.11
C ALA A 166 6.56 0.38 -16.49
N LEU A 167 5.34 0.26 -17.06
CA LEU A 167 4.13 0.88 -16.53
C LEU A 167 3.81 0.36 -15.12
N SER A 168 3.90 -0.95 -14.91
CA SER A 168 3.68 -1.55 -13.58
C SER A 168 4.70 -1.07 -12.55
N GLY A 169 5.98 -0.95 -12.91
CA GLY A 169 7.03 -0.40 -12.06
C GLY A 169 6.81 1.05 -11.70
N LEU A 170 6.53 1.89 -12.70
CA LEU A 170 6.20 3.30 -12.53
C LEU A 170 5.01 3.48 -11.57
N LEU A 171 3.90 2.80 -11.84
CA LEU A 171 2.67 2.92 -11.06
C LEU A 171 2.81 2.32 -9.65
N THR A 172 3.69 1.35 -9.45
CA THR A 172 3.97 0.79 -8.13
C THR A 172 4.82 1.75 -7.30
N ALA A 173 5.81 2.40 -7.91
CA ALA A 173 6.67 3.39 -7.26
C ALA A 173 5.96 4.74 -7.01
N ALA A 174 5.03 5.15 -7.89
CA ALA A 174 4.27 6.40 -7.76
C ALA A 174 3.34 6.45 -6.51
N GLY A 175 3.09 5.32 -5.85
CA GLY A 175 2.44 5.25 -4.54
C GLY A 175 1.14 4.43 -4.50
N PRO A 176 0.56 4.20 -3.30
CA PRO A 176 -0.63 3.38 -3.13
C PRO A 176 -1.86 3.94 -3.87
N ARG A 177 -2.69 3.04 -4.42
CA ARG A 177 -3.87 3.38 -5.24
C ARG A 177 -4.89 4.30 -4.54
N GLY A 178 -4.89 4.36 -3.21
CA GLY A 178 -5.83 5.15 -2.42
C GLY A 178 -5.51 6.65 -2.33
N ARG A 179 -4.26 7.07 -2.58
CA ARG A 179 -3.84 8.47 -2.34
C ARG A 179 -3.95 9.38 -3.57
N ARG A 180 -3.97 8.82 -4.78
CA ARG A 180 -3.97 9.59 -6.04
C ARG A 180 -4.97 9.02 -7.02
N ARG A 181 -5.98 9.82 -7.37
CA ARG A 181 -6.98 9.46 -8.38
C ARG A 181 -6.32 9.13 -9.72
N THR A 182 -5.29 9.86 -10.14
CA THR A 182 -4.56 9.58 -11.39
C THR A 182 -3.91 8.20 -11.39
N VAL A 183 -3.26 7.78 -10.30
CA VAL A 183 -2.64 6.44 -10.22
C VAL A 183 -3.70 5.34 -10.26
N ALA A 184 -4.83 5.54 -9.58
CA ALA A 184 -5.95 4.61 -9.64
C ALA A 184 -6.53 4.50 -11.06
N TRP A 185 -6.78 5.64 -11.72
CA TRP A 185 -7.25 5.69 -13.10
C TRP A 185 -6.24 5.08 -14.09
N SER A 186 -4.95 5.35 -13.91
CA SER A 186 -3.88 4.75 -14.71
C SER A 186 -3.85 3.22 -14.59
N TRP A 187 -4.05 2.67 -13.39
CA TRP A 187 -4.16 1.22 -13.22
C TRP A 187 -5.39 0.66 -13.96
N ASN A 188 -6.54 1.34 -13.88
CA ASN A 188 -7.74 0.93 -14.64
C ASN A 188 -7.48 0.96 -16.14
N LEU A 189 -6.82 2.01 -16.63
CA LEU A 189 -6.49 2.16 -18.05
C LEU A 189 -5.52 1.06 -18.52
N VAL A 190 -4.53 0.70 -17.70
CA VAL A 190 -3.63 -0.45 -17.95
C VAL A 190 -4.41 -1.77 -17.98
N TRP A 191 -5.35 -2.00 -17.06
CA TRP A 191 -6.17 -3.22 -17.06
C TRP A 191 -7.07 -3.32 -18.29
N VAL A 192 -7.71 -2.21 -18.69
CA VAL A 192 -8.52 -2.16 -19.91
C VAL A 192 -7.65 -2.41 -21.13
N SER A 193 -6.50 -1.74 -21.26
CA SER A 193 -5.55 -1.96 -22.35
C SER A 193 -5.07 -3.40 -22.40
N LEU A 194 -4.70 -3.98 -21.27
CA LEU A 194 -4.26 -5.37 -21.20
C LEU A 194 -5.39 -6.33 -21.62
N GLY A 195 -6.62 -6.10 -21.16
CA GLY A 195 -7.78 -6.90 -21.58
C GLY A 195 -8.01 -6.86 -23.09
N VAL A 196 -7.94 -5.68 -23.70
CA VAL A 196 -8.08 -5.50 -25.16
C VAL A 196 -6.95 -6.23 -25.92
N VAL A 197 -5.70 -6.08 -25.49
CA VAL A 197 -4.53 -6.71 -26.14
C VAL A 197 -4.54 -8.25 -25.95
N LEU A 198 -5.07 -8.75 -24.83
CA LEU A 198 -5.29 -10.18 -24.59
C LEU A 198 -6.41 -10.76 -25.46
N VAL A 199 -7.57 -10.09 -25.52
CA VAL A 199 -8.71 -10.54 -26.35
C VAL A 199 -8.36 -10.55 -27.84
N THR A 200 -7.53 -9.60 -28.27
CA THR A 200 -7.02 -9.55 -29.65
C THR A 200 -5.89 -10.55 -29.92
N GLY A 201 -5.43 -11.27 -28.90
CA GLY A 201 -4.40 -12.30 -29.00
C GLY A 201 -3.03 -11.75 -29.37
N GLN A 202 -2.72 -10.51 -29.00
CA GLN A 202 -1.43 -9.88 -29.33
C GLN A 202 -0.34 -10.19 -28.30
N VAL A 203 -0.72 -10.50 -27.06
CA VAL A 203 0.19 -10.81 -25.96
C VAL A 203 -0.16 -12.13 -25.28
N SER A 204 0.85 -12.77 -24.69
CA SER A 204 0.66 -13.96 -23.86
C SER A 204 0.06 -13.58 -22.51
N LEU A 205 -0.94 -14.35 -22.04
CA LEU A 205 -1.52 -14.18 -20.71
C LEU A 205 -0.48 -14.40 -19.59
N PRO A 206 0.22 -15.55 -19.51
CA PRO A 206 1.26 -15.75 -18.50
C PRO A 206 2.44 -14.79 -18.71
N GLY A 207 2.79 -14.46 -19.96
CA GLY A 207 3.85 -13.46 -20.24
C GLY A 207 3.51 -12.05 -19.74
N SER A 208 2.24 -11.63 -19.86
CA SER A 208 1.77 -10.35 -19.32
C SER A 208 1.72 -10.35 -17.79
N ALA A 209 1.33 -11.47 -17.18
CA ALA A 209 1.38 -11.63 -15.72
C ALA A 209 2.83 -11.53 -15.20
N VAL A 210 3.78 -12.20 -15.86
CA VAL A 210 5.22 -12.06 -15.56
C VAL A 210 5.67 -10.62 -15.70
N ALA A 211 5.34 -9.93 -16.79
CA ALA A 211 5.71 -8.53 -17.01
C ALA A 211 5.19 -7.61 -15.89
N LEU A 212 3.91 -7.74 -15.53
CA LEU A 212 3.31 -6.98 -14.43
C LEU A 212 4.05 -7.22 -13.10
N LEU A 213 4.39 -8.47 -12.80
CA LEU A 213 5.05 -8.83 -11.55
C LEU A 213 6.51 -8.38 -11.51
N VAL A 214 7.26 -8.50 -12.61
CA VAL A 214 8.60 -7.92 -12.75
C VAL A 214 8.56 -6.41 -12.50
N GLY A 215 7.56 -5.72 -13.06
CA GLY A 215 7.32 -4.31 -12.76
C GLY A 215 7.05 -4.06 -11.27
N ARG A 216 6.23 -4.90 -10.62
CA ARG A 216 5.99 -4.77 -9.16
C ARG A 216 7.28 -4.97 -8.35
N VAL A 217 8.11 -5.95 -8.70
CA VAL A 217 9.41 -6.19 -8.04
C VAL A 217 10.30 -4.95 -8.15
N ALA A 218 10.41 -4.39 -9.36
CA ALA A 218 11.19 -3.18 -9.61
C ALA A 218 10.67 -1.97 -8.79
N GLY A 219 9.36 -1.70 -8.85
CA GLY A 219 8.76 -0.57 -8.15
C GLY A 219 8.83 -0.67 -6.62
N LEU A 220 8.61 -1.87 -6.07
CA LEU A 220 8.76 -2.11 -4.62
C LEU A 220 10.23 -2.08 -4.21
N GLY A 221 11.14 -2.58 -5.04
CA GLY A 221 12.58 -2.50 -4.80
C GLY A 221 13.07 -1.06 -4.73
N VAL A 222 12.64 -0.20 -5.67
CA VAL A 222 12.98 1.23 -5.64
C VAL A 222 12.41 1.90 -4.39
N ARG A 223 11.14 1.65 -4.03
CA ARG A 223 10.55 2.20 -2.80
C ARG A 223 11.25 1.74 -1.53
N TYR A 224 11.66 0.47 -1.50
CA TYR A 224 12.41 -0.08 -0.39
C TYR A 224 13.75 0.65 -0.24
N VAL A 225 14.57 0.69 -1.30
CA VAL A 225 15.91 1.32 -1.29
C VAL A 225 15.83 2.84 -1.08
N SER A 226 14.86 3.52 -1.67
CA SER A 226 14.71 4.96 -1.52
C SER A 226 14.15 5.37 -0.15
N GLY A 227 13.58 4.42 0.59
CA GLY A 227 12.94 4.62 1.88
C GLY A 227 11.62 5.38 1.77
N VAL A 228 10.61 4.91 2.49
CA VAL A 228 9.31 5.57 2.56
C VAL A 228 9.33 6.56 3.73
N GLN A 229 8.72 7.74 3.56
CA GLN A 229 8.42 8.57 4.72
C GLN A 229 7.47 7.78 5.61
N SER A 230 7.78 7.66 6.89
CA SER A 230 6.94 6.92 7.82
C SER A 230 5.57 7.61 7.88
N GLU A 231 4.51 6.95 7.38
CA GLU A 231 3.09 7.42 7.39
C GLU A 231 2.45 7.28 8.78
N ARG A 232 3.31 7.30 9.79
CA ARG A 232 3.00 7.16 11.20
C ARG A 232 2.62 8.54 11.73
N ALA A 233 1.63 8.61 12.61
CA ALA A 233 1.29 9.87 13.26
C ALA A 233 2.49 10.39 14.09
N TYR A 234 2.85 11.66 13.86
CA TYR A 234 3.94 12.39 14.52
C TYR A 234 3.52 13.84 14.74
N GLY A 235 4.01 14.48 15.81
CA GLY A 235 3.79 15.92 16.02
C GLY A 235 2.32 16.32 15.97
N ASP A 236 1.99 17.28 15.11
CA ASP A 236 0.64 17.85 14.98
C ASP A 236 -0.42 16.82 14.61
N THR A 237 -0.11 15.81 13.78
CA THR A 237 -1.12 14.78 13.42
C THR A 237 -1.46 13.88 14.60
N LEU A 238 -0.48 13.64 15.49
CA LEU A 238 -0.69 12.92 16.74
C LEU A 238 -1.51 13.78 17.72
N VAL A 239 -1.23 15.08 17.81
CA VAL A 239 -1.99 16.06 18.59
C VAL A 239 -3.44 16.16 18.12
N ASP A 240 -3.67 16.24 16.80
CA ASP A 240 -5.01 16.28 16.22
C ASP A 240 -5.80 14.99 16.50
N GLY A 241 -5.12 13.84 16.43
CA GLY A 241 -5.70 12.56 16.84
C GLY A 241 -6.15 12.56 18.31
N ILE A 242 -5.34 13.11 19.21
CA ILE A 242 -5.67 13.25 20.64
C ILE A 242 -6.82 14.25 20.85
N ARG A 243 -6.84 15.38 20.13
CA ARG A 243 -7.93 16.37 20.18
C ARG A 243 -9.26 15.78 19.74
N ARG A 244 -9.28 14.86 18.77
CA ARG A 244 -10.50 14.12 18.37
C ARG A 244 -11.05 13.20 19.46
N VAL A 245 -10.22 12.78 20.42
CA VAL A 245 -10.68 12.04 21.62
C VAL A 245 -11.37 13.00 22.62
N GLY A 246 -11.29 14.32 22.41
CA GLY A 246 -11.83 15.33 23.32
C GLY A 246 -10.85 15.77 24.40
N LEU A 247 -9.56 15.44 24.26
CA LEU A 247 -8.52 15.86 25.20
C LEU A 247 -7.78 17.09 24.67
N ALA A 248 -7.43 18.02 25.57
CA ALA A 248 -6.64 19.21 25.27
C ALA A 248 -5.16 19.00 25.67
N PRO A 249 -4.30 18.50 24.76
CA PRO A 249 -2.88 18.27 25.06
C PRO A 249 -2.12 19.58 25.29
N ILE A 250 -1.20 19.58 26.26
CA ILE A 250 -0.21 20.65 26.50
C ILE A 250 1.21 20.14 26.27
N ALA A 251 1.50 18.90 26.68
CA ALA A 251 2.79 18.28 26.45
C ALA A 251 2.62 16.81 26.07
N LEU A 252 3.43 16.36 25.12
CA LEU A 252 3.46 14.97 24.68
C LEU A 252 4.92 14.51 24.57
N VAL A 253 5.33 13.59 25.44
CA VAL A 253 6.73 13.14 25.55
C VAL A 253 6.80 11.66 25.24
N ARG A 254 7.68 11.26 24.32
CA ARG A 254 7.89 9.84 24.03
C ARG A 254 8.65 9.16 25.17
N VAL A 255 8.12 8.04 25.67
CA VAL A 255 8.64 7.34 26.87
C VAL A 255 9.51 6.13 26.52
N ASP A 256 9.28 5.47 25.38
CA ASP A 256 10.03 4.27 25.02
C ASP A 256 11.37 4.58 24.31
N ASP A 257 12.31 3.64 24.41
CA ASP A 257 13.59 3.69 23.69
C ASP A 257 13.36 3.67 22.16
N PRO A 258 13.79 4.70 21.41
CA PRO A 258 13.68 4.71 19.96
C PRO A 258 14.46 3.58 19.25
N ALA A 259 15.38 2.91 19.94
CA ALA A 259 16.11 1.75 19.41
C ALA A 259 15.27 0.47 19.39
N ASP A 260 14.31 0.30 20.31
CA ASP A 260 13.39 -0.85 20.30
C ASP A 260 12.26 -0.63 19.29
N ARG A 261 12.55 -1.00 18.04
CA ARG A 261 11.59 -0.91 16.93
C ARG A 261 10.47 -1.94 17.02
N ALA A 262 10.54 -2.92 17.93
CA ALA A 262 9.56 -4.00 18.06
C ALA A 262 8.42 -3.65 19.03
N ALA A 263 8.64 -2.75 20.00
CA ALA A 263 7.63 -2.28 20.96
C ALA A 263 6.71 -1.17 20.38
N PRO A 264 5.40 -1.14 20.70
CA PRO A 264 4.49 -0.06 20.27
C PRO A 264 4.95 1.27 20.87
N ARG A 265 4.76 2.39 20.16
CA ARG A 265 5.24 3.70 20.63
C ARG A 265 4.35 4.21 21.76
N ARG A 266 4.92 4.52 22.91
CA ARG A 266 4.23 5.10 24.08
C ARG A 266 4.66 6.53 24.31
N TYR A 267 3.68 7.36 24.58
CA TYR A 267 3.83 8.76 24.90
C TYR A 267 3.16 9.05 26.24
N ASP A 268 3.79 9.88 27.06
CA ASP A 268 3.16 10.50 28.23
C ASP A 268 2.51 11.81 27.78
N LEU A 269 1.19 11.89 27.95
CA LEU A 269 0.34 13.02 27.59
C LEU A 269 -0.03 13.80 28.84
N ARG A 270 0.22 15.11 28.82
CA ARG A 270 -0.27 16.04 29.85
C ARG A 270 -1.33 16.96 29.27
N THR A 271 -2.48 17.07 29.93
CA THR A 271 -3.60 17.91 29.46
C THR A 271 -3.68 19.24 30.20
N ALA A 272 -4.48 20.17 29.67
CA ALA A 272 -4.73 21.48 30.26
C ALA A 272 -5.37 21.42 31.66
N GLU A 273 -6.13 20.37 31.93
CA GLU A 273 -6.74 20.12 33.23
C GLU A 273 -5.75 19.53 34.25
N GLY A 274 -4.46 19.46 33.91
CA GLY A 274 -3.41 18.93 34.78
C GLY A 274 -3.39 17.40 34.89
N ARG A 275 -4.17 16.69 34.07
CA ARG A 275 -4.24 15.23 34.07
C ARG A 275 -3.12 14.62 33.23
N ARG A 276 -2.72 13.40 33.58
CA ARG A 276 -1.73 12.60 32.84
C ARG A 276 -2.37 11.35 32.25
N TYR A 277 -2.01 11.07 31.01
CA TYR A 277 -2.49 9.92 30.26
C TYR A 277 -1.32 9.24 29.55
N SER A 278 -1.40 7.93 29.37
CA SER A 278 -0.48 7.18 28.53
C SER A 278 -1.12 6.97 27.16
N VAL A 279 -0.44 7.39 26.09
CA VAL A 279 -0.89 7.21 24.71
C VAL A 279 -0.04 6.13 24.05
N THR A 280 -0.66 5.00 23.72
CA THR A 280 -0.03 3.94 22.94
C THR A 280 -0.42 4.07 21.48
N VAL A 281 0.58 4.18 20.60
CA VAL A 281 0.41 4.34 19.15
C VAL A 281 0.78 3.03 18.47
N LEU A 282 -0.22 2.44 17.80
CA LEU A 282 -0.07 1.23 16.99
C LEU A 282 0.10 1.63 15.52
N ASP A 283 1.19 1.17 14.91
CA ASP A 283 1.58 1.54 13.54
C ASP A 283 1.24 0.43 12.52
N GLY A 284 0.69 0.83 11.36
CA GLY A 284 0.22 -0.06 10.30
C GLY A 284 1.25 -0.95 9.61
N ASP A 285 2.48 -0.46 9.50
CA ASP A 285 3.58 -1.12 8.80
C ASP A 285 4.06 -2.42 9.46
N ARG A 286 3.72 -2.64 10.74
CA ARG A 286 4.08 -3.86 11.50
C ARG A 286 3.24 -5.09 11.15
N GLN A 287 2.04 -4.91 10.60
CA GLN A 287 1.09 -6.01 10.41
C GLN A 287 1.44 -6.92 9.21
N ALA A 288 2.20 -6.40 8.23
CA ALA A 288 2.50 -7.12 6.99
C ALA A 288 3.32 -8.41 7.22
N ILE A 289 4.31 -8.37 8.13
CA ILE A 289 5.17 -9.51 8.46
C ILE A 289 4.40 -10.59 9.25
N GLY A 290 3.51 -10.17 10.16
CA GLY A 290 2.65 -11.08 10.92
C GLY A 290 1.54 -11.73 10.07
N GLY A 291 1.11 -11.07 9.00
CA GLY A 291 0.11 -11.61 8.06
C GLY A 291 0.63 -12.81 7.27
N LEU A 292 1.87 -12.72 6.74
CA LEU A 292 2.44 -13.81 5.93
C LEU A 292 2.66 -15.09 6.74
N SER A 293 3.21 -14.98 7.96
CA SER A 293 3.44 -16.15 8.81
C SER A 293 2.14 -16.85 9.21
N ARG A 294 1.05 -16.08 9.42
CA ARG A 294 -0.29 -16.61 9.72
C ARG A 294 -0.95 -17.24 8.51
N PHE A 295 -0.83 -16.63 7.33
CA PHE A 295 -1.29 -17.24 6.07
C PHE A 295 -0.57 -18.56 5.79
N TRP A 296 0.76 -18.59 5.96
CA TRP A 296 1.54 -19.82 5.82
C TRP A 296 1.13 -20.89 6.85
N ARG A 297 0.82 -20.48 8.08
CA ARG A 297 0.33 -21.38 9.13
C ARG A 297 -1.09 -21.88 8.85
N SER A 298 -1.97 -21.08 8.26
CA SER A 298 -3.31 -21.51 7.84
C SER A 298 -3.28 -22.40 6.59
N LEU A 299 -2.30 -22.20 5.70
CA LEU A 299 -2.11 -23.05 4.53
C LEU A 299 -1.52 -24.42 4.93
N ARG A 300 -0.62 -24.44 5.91
CA ARG A 300 0.05 -25.67 6.38
C ARG A 300 -0.85 -26.52 7.29
N LEU A 301 -1.78 -25.92 8.03
CA LEU A 301 -2.74 -26.65 8.86
C LEU A 301 -4.05 -26.79 8.07
N ARG A 302 -4.39 -28.02 7.66
CA ARG A 302 -5.69 -28.38 7.06
C ARG A 302 -6.84 -28.14 8.06
N GLY A 303 -7.22 -26.89 8.23
CA GLY A 303 -8.33 -26.43 9.06
C GLY A 303 -8.52 -24.94 8.78
N ILE A 304 -9.63 -24.61 8.11
CA ILE A 304 -9.99 -23.23 7.78
C ILE A 304 -10.39 -22.51 9.07
N GLU A 305 -9.41 -22.09 9.89
CA GLU A 305 -9.66 -21.07 10.90
C GLU A 305 -9.67 -19.71 10.20
N GLY A 306 -10.85 -19.38 9.67
CA GLY A 306 -11.16 -18.14 8.96
C GLY A 306 -11.11 -16.88 9.82
N ARG A 307 -10.05 -16.66 10.59
CA ARG A 307 -9.82 -15.38 11.25
C ARG A 307 -8.92 -14.53 10.37
N SER A 308 -9.59 -13.81 9.47
CA SER A 308 -9.04 -12.88 8.49
C SER A 308 -8.12 -11.83 9.11
N PHE A 309 -7.22 -11.31 8.28
CA PHE A 309 -6.40 -10.11 8.48
C PHE A 309 -6.99 -9.13 9.50
N VAL A 310 -6.34 -9.01 10.66
CA VAL A 310 -6.73 -8.05 11.69
C VAL A 310 -6.30 -6.67 11.19
N SER A 311 -7.26 -5.85 10.76
CA SER A 311 -7.02 -4.44 10.47
C SER A 311 -6.50 -3.74 11.73
N LEU A 312 -5.72 -2.65 11.60
CA LEU A 312 -5.27 -1.89 12.77
C LEU A 312 -6.43 -1.47 13.67
N ARG A 313 -7.56 -1.09 13.05
CA ARG A 313 -8.83 -0.82 13.73
C ARG A 313 -9.29 -2.01 14.58
N GLN A 314 -9.34 -3.22 14.01
CA GLN A 314 -9.72 -4.43 14.76
C GLN A 314 -8.71 -4.78 15.85
N ALA A 315 -7.41 -4.54 15.63
CA ALA A 315 -6.39 -4.74 16.67
C ALA A 315 -6.59 -3.78 17.85
N ALA A 316 -6.86 -2.51 17.56
CA ALA A 316 -7.16 -1.49 18.56
C ALA A 316 -8.48 -1.75 19.29
N GLU A 317 -9.55 -2.11 18.57
CA GLU A 317 -10.83 -2.51 19.16
C GLU A 317 -10.69 -3.74 20.06
N ARG A 318 -9.93 -4.75 19.62
CA ARG A 318 -9.66 -5.92 20.44
C ARG A 318 -8.84 -5.56 21.68
N ALA A 319 -7.83 -4.71 21.55
CA ALA A 319 -7.06 -4.23 22.69
C ALA A 319 -7.96 -3.48 23.68
N ALA A 320 -8.81 -2.58 23.18
CA ALA A 320 -9.80 -1.85 23.98
C ALA A 320 -10.79 -2.78 24.71
N LEU A 321 -11.37 -3.75 24.00
CA LEU A 321 -12.29 -4.74 24.57
C LEU A 321 -11.59 -5.63 25.60
N MET A 322 -10.34 -6.02 25.37
CA MET A 322 -9.56 -6.79 26.35
C MET A 322 -9.27 -5.97 27.60
N THR A 323 -8.90 -4.70 27.47
CA THR A 323 -8.72 -3.79 28.61
C THR A 323 -10.03 -3.65 29.40
N TYR A 324 -11.14 -3.39 28.70
CA TYR A 324 -12.46 -3.29 29.32
C TYR A 324 -12.87 -4.58 30.05
N ALA A 325 -12.71 -5.74 29.41
CA ALA A 325 -13.04 -7.03 30.01
C ALA A 325 -12.16 -7.35 31.23
N ALA A 326 -10.87 -7.01 31.17
CA ALA A 326 -9.95 -7.18 32.30
C ALA A 326 -10.38 -6.31 33.50
N GLN A 327 -10.77 -5.06 33.26
CA GLN A 327 -11.28 -4.17 34.30
C GLN A 327 -12.61 -4.67 34.88
N ALA A 328 -13.53 -5.12 34.03
CA ALA A 328 -14.79 -5.72 34.47
C ALA A 328 -14.57 -6.98 35.33
N ALA A 329 -13.47 -7.70 35.11
CA ALA A 329 -13.05 -8.84 35.91
C ALA A 329 -12.27 -8.45 37.20
N GLY A 330 -12.13 -7.16 37.50
CA GLY A 330 -11.42 -6.68 38.70
C GLY A 330 -9.90 -6.63 38.58
N VAL A 331 -9.34 -6.84 37.38
CA VAL A 331 -7.90 -6.67 37.13
C VAL A 331 -7.57 -5.19 37.16
N ARG A 332 -6.51 -4.82 37.88
CA ARG A 332 -5.96 -3.45 37.92
C ARG A 332 -5.23 -3.12 36.61
N ALA A 333 -6.00 -2.96 35.54
CA ALA A 333 -5.53 -2.51 34.23
C ALA A 333 -5.78 -0.99 34.06
N PRO A 334 -4.94 -0.27 33.30
CA PRO A 334 -5.13 1.15 33.00
C PRO A 334 -6.51 1.41 32.37
N GLY A 335 -7.24 2.43 32.84
CA GLY A 335 -8.51 2.86 32.24
C GLY A 335 -8.34 3.30 30.80
N LEU A 336 -9.14 2.75 29.89
CA LEU A 336 -9.18 3.23 28.51
C LEU A 336 -10.06 4.49 28.45
N VAL A 337 -9.46 5.60 28.06
CA VAL A 337 -10.14 6.89 27.92
C VAL A 337 -10.75 7.04 26.53
N GLY A 338 -10.04 6.58 25.50
CA GLY A 338 -10.54 6.63 24.14
C GLY A 338 -9.61 6.03 23.10
N VAL A 339 -10.13 5.89 21.89
CA VAL A 339 -9.42 5.39 20.72
C VAL A 339 -9.61 6.37 19.56
N ALA A 340 -8.52 6.77 18.90
CA ALA A 340 -8.58 7.63 17.73
C ALA A 340 -7.73 7.06 16.58
N GLU A 341 -8.09 7.44 15.36
CA GLU A 341 -7.32 7.16 14.15
C GLU A 341 -6.64 8.45 13.69
N ALA A 342 -5.34 8.36 13.43
CA ALA A 342 -4.50 9.45 12.94
C ALA A 342 -3.55 8.89 11.88
N GLU A 343 -3.74 9.29 10.62
CA GLU A 343 -3.06 8.70 9.45
C GLU A 343 -3.14 7.16 9.47
N ASP A 344 -2.01 6.44 9.31
CA ASP A 344 -1.93 4.98 9.36
C ASP A 344 -1.65 4.45 10.78
N SER A 345 -1.97 5.25 11.81
CA SER A 345 -1.78 4.90 13.21
C SER A 345 -3.10 4.90 14.00
N MET A 346 -3.24 3.92 14.88
CA MET A 346 -4.31 3.88 15.88
C MET A 346 -3.76 4.31 17.24
N LEU A 347 -4.42 5.29 17.85
CA LEU A 347 -4.10 5.86 19.16
C LEU A 347 -5.00 5.22 20.21
N LEU A 348 -4.40 4.63 21.24
CA LEU A 348 -5.08 4.16 22.45
C LEU A 348 -4.67 5.09 23.59
N VAL A 349 -5.62 5.88 24.09
CA VAL A 349 -5.39 6.77 25.23
C VAL A 349 -5.86 6.08 26.50
N GLN A 350 -4.94 5.91 27.44
CA GLN A 350 -5.16 5.23 28.71
C GLN A 350 -4.81 6.14 29.89
N GLU A 351 -5.39 5.86 31.05
CA GLU A 351 -4.99 6.51 32.29
C GLU A 351 -3.52 6.21 32.61
N HIS A 352 -2.81 7.22 33.11
CA HIS A 352 -1.43 7.04 33.55
C HIS A 352 -1.43 6.23 34.86
N THR A 353 -0.87 5.02 34.83
CA THR A 353 -0.66 4.20 36.03
C THR A 353 0.55 4.72 36.80
N GLY A 354 0.32 5.51 37.84
CA GLY A 354 1.37 5.91 38.78
C GLY A 354 1.83 4.73 39.64
N GLY A 355 3.15 4.50 39.72
CA GLY A 355 3.76 3.57 40.68
C GLY A 355 3.79 2.09 40.31
N ALA A 356 3.59 1.73 39.04
CA ALA A 356 3.79 0.36 38.57
C ALA A 356 5.27 0.08 38.30
N VAL A 357 5.78 -1.02 38.84
CA VAL A 357 7.15 -1.52 38.57
C VAL A 357 7.04 -2.69 37.59
N PRO A 358 7.83 -2.71 36.49
CA PRO A 358 7.91 -3.84 35.59
C PRO A 358 8.25 -5.13 36.35
N LEU A 359 7.58 -6.25 36.04
CA LEU A 359 7.75 -7.50 36.82
C LEU A 359 9.18 -8.05 36.75
N ASP A 360 9.89 -7.76 35.65
CA ASP A 360 11.30 -8.04 35.41
C ASP A 360 12.26 -7.21 36.29
N GLU A 361 11.77 -6.12 36.88
CA GLU A 361 12.49 -5.33 37.88
C GLU A 361 12.12 -5.70 39.32
N VAL A 362 11.15 -6.62 39.52
CA VAL A 362 10.64 -7.02 40.85
C VAL A 362 11.38 -8.23 41.45
N GLY A 363 12.32 -8.86 40.74
CA GLY A 363 13.17 -9.92 41.32
C GLY A 363 14.10 -10.61 40.36
#